data_AF-A0A2X1Y6S0-F1
#
_entry.id   AF-A0A2X1Y6S0-F1
#
_cell.length_a   1.000
_cell.length_b   1.000
_cell.length_c   1.000
_cell.angle_alpha   90.00
_cell.angle_beta   90.00
_cell.angle_gamma   90.00
#
_symmetry.space_group_name_H-M   'P 1'
#
loop_
_entity.id
_entity.type
_entity.pdbx_description
1 polymer ?
#
loop_
_entity_poly.entity_id
_entity_poly.type
_entity_poly.pdbx_seq_one_letter_code
_entity_poly.pdbx_strand_id
1 'polypeptide(L)'
;MFKNNLAKENLAVMYLRLSKEDGEKTESNSISNQREIINSYARKNQITIVKEYVDDGYSGANFDRPNFKEMIKAAYDRKFNTIIVKDLSRFGRDYIEAGKYIQRIFPENGIRFISVNDNYDSKSADINDTHLILPIKNFINDSYCRDISNKVKSSQKIKREKGDFISAFAPYGYKKSEENKNKLVIDKEISDIIKIYLI
;
A
#
# COMPACT_ATOMS: atom_id res chain seq x y z
N MET A 1 -4.24 -1.03 -38.08
CA MET A 1 -3.38 -2.09 -37.51
C MET A 1 -3.54 -2.09 -35.99
N PHE A 2 -4.49 -2.86 -35.46
CA PHE A 2 -4.66 -3.05 -34.01
C PHE A 2 -3.75 -4.21 -33.58
N LYS A 3 -2.49 -3.91 -33.21
CA LYS A 3 -1.56 -4.94 -32.71
C LYS A 3 -1.88 -5.26 -31.25
N ASN A 4 -2.35 -6.49 -31.02
CA ASN A 4 -2.10 -7.35 -29.85
C ASN A 4 -1.93 -6.68 -28.46
N ASN A 5 -3.03 -6.19 -27.86
CA ASN A 5 -3.05 -5.88 -26.42
C ASN A 5 -3.69 -7.00 -25.57
N LEU A 6 -4.39 -7.95 -26.18
CA LEU A 6 -5.06 -9.08 -25.49
C LEU A 6 -4.08 -10.12 -24.92
N ALA A 7 -2.86 -10.23 -25.47
CA ALA A 7 -1.91 -11.26 -25.05
C ALA A 7 -1.28 -11.03 -23.66
N LYS A 8 -1.34 -9.80 -23.14
CA LYS A 8 -0.81 -9.47 -21.80
C LYS A 8 -1.85 -9.56 -20.69
N GLU A 9 -3.14 -9.67 -21.00
CA GLU A 9 -4.20 -9.50 -19.99
C GLU A 9 -4.28 -10.63 -18.96
N ASN A 10 -3.65 -11.78 -19.21
CA ASN A 10 -3.73 -12.94 -18.33
C ASN A 10 -2.37 -13.54 -17.96
N LEU A 11 -1.28 -12.76 -18.02
CA LEU A 11 0.05 -13.22 -17.59
C LEU A 11 0.16 -13.13 -16.07
N ALA A 12 0.17 -14.30 -15.43
CA ALA A 12 0.21 -14.42 -13.99
C ALA A 12 1.51 -15.06 -13.50
N VAL A 13 1.85 -14.77 -12.26
CA VAL A 13 2.89 -15.46 -11.52
C VAL A 13 2.27 -16.14 -10.32
N MET A 14 2.82 -17.29 -9.93
CA MET A 14 2.45 -17.95 -8.69
C MET A 14 3.49 -17.66 -7.61
N TYR A 15 3.02 -17.35 -6.40
CA TYR A 15 3.89 -17.19 -5.24
C TYR A 15 3.59 -18.29 -4.23
N LEU A 16 4.62 -19.08 -3.93
CA LEU A 16 4.58 -20.23 -3.03
C LEU A 16 5.49 -19.95 -1.84
N ARG A 17 5.05 -20.35 -0.65
CA ARG A 17 5.85 -20.20 0.57
C ARG A 17 5.78 -21.44 1.43
N LEU A 18 6.90 -21.78 2.03
CA LEU A 18 6.98 -22.78 3.09
C LEU A 18 7.42 -22.12 4.41
N SER A 19 6.72 -22.40 5.50
CA SER A 19 7.09 -21.87 6.82
C SER A 19 8.22 -22.71 7.40
N LYS A 20 9.18 -22.06 8.07
CA LYS A 20 10.20 -22.75 8.88
C LYS A 20 9.61 -23.65 9.99
N GLU A 21 8.37 -23.39 10.44
CA GLU A 21 7.65 -24.20 11.44
C GLU A 21 7.11 -25.53 10.89
N ASP A 22 7.01 -25.70 9.57
CA ASP A 22 6.43 -26.90 8.94
C ASP A 22 7.48 -28.03 8.70
N GLY A 23 8.69 -27.84 9.22
CA GLY A 23 9.95 -28.42 8.72
C GLY A 23 10.33 -29.84 9.12
N GLU A 24 9.41 -30.78 9.37
CA GLU A 24 9.86 -32.16 9.69
C GLU A 24 9.18 -33.34 8.97
N LYS A 25 8.04 -33.23 8.28
CA LYS A 25 7.42 -34.47 7.69
C LYS A 25 6.87 -34.41 6.26
N THR A 26 6.74 -33.27 5.59
CA THR A 26 6.00 -33.24 4.31
C THR A 26 6.34 -32.06 3.37
N GLU A 27 7.62 -31.68 3.31
CA GLU A 27 8.18 -30.63 2.42
C GLU A 27 7.63 -30.65 0.98
N SER A 28 7.75 -31.80 0.32
CA SER A 28 7.29 -32.02 -1.06
C SER A 28 5.78 -31.81 -1.23
N ASN A 29 4.99 -32.27 -0.27
CA ASN A 29 3.53 -32.30 -0.41
C ASN A 29 2.92 -30.90 -0.22
N SER A 30 3.49 -30.07 0.64
CA SER A 30 2.95 -28.73 0.92
C SER A 30 3.11 -27.75 -0.23
N ILE A 31 4.27 -27.73 -0.90
CA ILE A 31 4.48 -26.90 -2.10
C ILE A 31 3.76 -27.48 -3.31
N SER A 32 3.79 -28.81 -3.49
CA SER A 32 3.09 -29.45 -4.61
C SER A 32 1.58 -29.23 -4.55
N ASN A 33 0.97 -29.33 -3.36
CA ASN A 33 -0.45 -29.02 -3.17
C ASN A 33 -0.77 -27.55 -3.47
N GLN A 34 0.08 -26.60 -3.02
CA GLN A 34 -0.10 -25.18 -3.38
C GLN A 34 -0.05 -24.98 -4.90
N ARG A 35 0.93 -25.61 -5.56
CA ARG A 35 1.11 -25.54 -7.02
C ARG A 35 -0.09 -26.14 -7.76
N GLU A 36 -0.61 -27.28 -7.33
CA GLU A 36 -1.78 -27.92 -7.93
C GLU A 36 -3.04 -27.06 -7.80
N ILE A 37 -3.31 -26.53 -6.61
CA ILE A 37 -4.46 -25.64 -6.37
C ILE A 37 -4.41 -24.42 -7.30
N ILE A 38 -3.25 -23.75 -7.36
CA ILE A 38 -3.07 -22.55 -8.19
C ILE A 38 -3.19 -22.89 -9.68
N ASN A 39 -2.56 -23.98 -10.13
CA ASN A 39 -2.64 -24.40 -11.53
C ASN A 39 -4.06 -24.80 -11.95
N SER A 40 -4.79 -25.48 -11.08
CA SER A 40 -6.20 -25.84 -11.31
C SER A 40 -7.06 -24.59 -11.47
N TYR A 41 -6.89 -23.62 -10.58
CA TYR A 41 -7.57 -22.33 -10.66
C TYR A 41 -7.19 -21.55 -11.94
N ALA A 42 -5.90 -21.49 -12.27
CA ALA A 42 -5.42 -20.77 -13.44
C ALA A 42 -5.98 -21.37 -14.74
N ARG A 43 -5.99 -22.70 -14.87
CA ARG A 43 -6.59 -23.40 -16.01
C ARG A 43 -8.09 -23.11 -16.15
N LYS A 44 -8.83 -23.18 -15.05
CA LYS A 44 -10.28 -22.90 -15.04
C LYS A 44 -10.61 -21.47 -15.47
N ASN A 45 -9.75 -20.51 -15.15
CA ASN A 45 -9.95 -19.08 -15.41
C ASN A 45 -9.17 -18.56 -16.64
N GLN A 46 -8.58 -19.45 -17.45
CA GLN A 46 -7.79 -19.09 -18.64
C GLN A 46 -6.63 -18.12 -18.34
N ILE A 47 -6.01 -18.29 -17.17
CA ILE A 47 -4.86 -17.53 -16.72
C ILE A 47 -3.57 -18.28 -17.07
N THR A 48 -2.61 -17.59 -17.69
CA THR A 48 -1.32 -18.18 -18.08
C THR A 48 -0.28 -17.90 -17.01
N ILE A 49 0.22 -18.93 -16.34
CA ILE A 49 1.31 -18.78 -15.38
C ILE A 49 2.64 -18.71 -16.12
N VAL A 50 3.37 -17.60 -16.00
CA VAL A 50 4.65 -17.37 -16.68
C VAL A 50 5.87 -17.69 -15.82
N LYS A 51 5.73 -17.64 -14.49
CA LYS A 51 6.81 -17.89 -13.55
C LYS A 51 6.27 -18.29 -12.17
N GLU A 52 7.01 -19.15 -11.49
CA GLU A 52 6.82 -19.44 -10.07
C GLU A 52 7.91 -18.78 -9.24
N TYR A 53 7.52 -18.21 -8.09
CA TYR A 53 8.41 -17.66 -7.08
C TYR A 53 8.20 -18.44 -5.79
N VAL A 54 9.27 -19.01 -5.25
CA VAL A 54 9.20 -19.92 -4.10
C VAL A 54 10.13 -19.43 -3.01
N ASP A 55 9.59 -19.07 -1.85
CA ASP A 55 10.38 -18.76 -0.66
C ASP A 55 10.26 -19.92 0.35
N ASP A 56 11.36 -20.63 0.54
CA ASP A 56 11.48 -21.76 1.48
C ASP A 56 12.19 -21.34 2.79
N GLY A 57 11.67 -21.79 3.93
CA GLY A 57 12.24 -21.49 5.25
C GLY A 57 12.06 -20.04 5.73
N TYR A 58 11.25 -19.23 5.04
CA TYR A 58 11.03 -17.83 5.40
C TYR A 58 9.81 -17.63 6.30
N SER A 59 10.00 -16.82 7.34
CA SER A 59 8.91 -16.41 8.24
C SER A 59 7.87 -15.58 7.49
N GLY A 60 6.60 -15.81 7.82
CA GLY A 60 5.48 -15.00 7.34
C GLY A 60 5.47 -13.58 7.91
N ALA A 61 6.26 -13.30 8.96
CA ALA A 61 6.24 -12.06 9.72
C ALA A 61 7.00 -10.89 9.06
N ASN A 62 7.90 -11.16 8.12
CA ASN A 62 8.61 -10.11 7.38
C ASN A 62 8.50 -10.32 5.87
N PHE A 63 8.64 -9.23 5.11
CA PHE A 63 8.64 -9.23 3.64
C PHE A 63 10.06 -9.15 3.05
N ASP A 64 11.08 -9.34 3.90
CA ASP A 64 12.47 -9.43 3.48
C ASP A 64 12.78 -10.85 2.97
N ARG A 65 12.23 -11.17 1.79
CA ARG A 65 12.39 -12.48 1.15
C ARG A 65 12.89 -12.30 -0.28
N PRO A 66 13.86 -13.10 -0.73
CA PRO A 66 14.53 -12.88 -2.01
C PRO A 66 13.56 -13.06 -3.19
N ASN A 67 12.76 -14.13 -3.22
CA ASN A 67 11.86 -14.37 -4.35
C ASN A 67 10.66 -13.43 -4.33
N PHE A 68 10.17 -13.07 -3.14
CA PHE A 68 9.18 -12.00 -3.01
C PHE A 68 9.69 -10.68 -3.59
N LYS A 69 10.90 -10.24 -3.21
CA LYS A 69 11.50 -9.00 -3.74
C LYS A 69 11.71 -9.05 -5.25
N GLU A 70 12.16 -10.20 -5.76
CA GLU A 70 12.32 -10.40 -7.20
C GLU A 70 10.97 -10.33 -7.93
N MET A 71 9.93 -10.98 -7.38
CA MET A 71 8.57 -10.91 -7.90
C MET A 71 8.07 -9.48 -7.95
N ILE A 72 8.21 -8.72 -6.86
CA ILE A 72 7.78 -7.32 -6.79
C ILE A 72 8.54 -6.47 -7.82
N LYS A 73 9.85 -6.67 -7.98
CA LYS A 73 10.64 -6.00 -9.02
C LYS A 73 10.13 -6.33 -10.43
N ALA A 74 9.87 -7.61 -10.71
CA ALA A 74 9.29 -8.03 -11.99
C ALA A 74 7.87 -7.48 -12.23
N ALA A 75 7.12 -7.23 -11.14
CA ALA A 75 5.83 -6.56 -11.18
C ALA A 75 5.98 -5.09 -11.60
N TYR A 76 6.94 -4.36 -11.01
CA TYR A 76 7.28 -3.00 -11.42
C TYR A 76 7.76 -2.91 -12.86
N ASP A 77 8.51 -3.91 -13.33
CA ASP A 77 8.93 -4.03 -14.74
C ASP A 77 7.76 -4.38 -15.69
N ARG A 78 6.53 -4.56 -15.18
CA ARG A 78 5.32 -4.95 -15.94
C ARG A 78 5.51 -6.22 -16.77
N LYS A 79 6.26 -7.19 -16.23
CA LYS A 79 6.47 -8.51 -16.87
C LYS A 79 5.26 -9.42 -16.77
N PHE A 80 4.41 -9.19 -15.79
CA PHE A 80 3.15 -9.87 -15.55
C PHE A 80 2.13 -8.86 -15.01
N ASN A 81 0.86 -9.23 -14.94
CA ASN A 81 -0.19 -8.39 -14.41
C ASN A 81 -1.01 -9.05 -13.30
N THR A 82 -0.77 -10.33 -13.00
CA THR A 82 -1.55 -11.07 -12.01
C THR A 82 -0.62 -11.83 -11.07
N ILE A 83 -0.91 -11.81 -9.76
CA ILE A 83 -0.24 -12.62 -8.74
C ILE A 83 -1.28 -13.57 -8.15
N ILE A 84 -0.96 -14.86 -8.10
CA ILE A 84 -1.82 -15.88 -7.50
C ILE A 84 -1.11 -16.55 -6.33
N VAL A 85 -1.81 -16.64 -5.20
CA VAL A 85 -1.40 -17.39 -4.01
C VAL A 85 -2.48 -18.40 -3.62
N LYS A 86 -2.09 -19.43 -2.87
CA LYS A 86 -3.06 -20.38 -2.30
C LYS A 86 -3.98 -19.68 -1.29
N ASP A 87 -3.38 -19.00 -0.32
CA ASP A 87 -4.07 -18.28 0.75
C ASP A 87 -3.24 -17.03 1.14
N LEU A 88 -3.88 -16.03 1.79
CA LEU A 88 -3.26 -14.78 2.21
C LEU A 88 -2.10 -15.03 3.19
N SER A 89 -2.17 -16.09 3.99
CA SER A 89 -1.10 -16.45 4.91
C SER A 89 0.19 -16.84 4.18
N ARG A 90 0.11 -17.36 2.94
CA ARG A 90 1.28 -17.59 2.09
C ARG A 90 1.91 -16.30 1.61
N PHE A 91 1.11 -15.27 1.32
CA PHE A 91 1.60 -13.94 0.97
C PHE A 91 2.30 -13.26 2.15
N GLY A 92 1.64 -13.15 3.30
CA GLY A 92 2.24 -12.60 4.52
C GLY A 92 1.35 -12.76 5.75
N ARG A 93 1.96 -13.00 6.92
CA ARG A 93 1.26 -13.04 8.21
C ARG A 93 1.10 -11.64 8.84
N ASP A 94 1.93 -10.67 8.44
CA ASP A 94 1.68 -9.26 8.75
C ASP A 94 0.59 -8.72 7.83
N TYR A 95 -0.64 -8.72 8.36
CA TYR A 95 -1.83 -8.27 7.66
C TYR A 95 -1.78 -6.78 7.27
N ILE A 96 -1.03 -5.94 8.01
CA ILE A 96 -0.94 -4.50 7.73
C ILE A 96 -0.12 -4.30 6.46
N GLU A 97 1.10 -4.84 6.43
CA GLU A 97 1.96 -4.67 5.27
C GLU A 97 1.43 -5.48 4.08
N ALA A 98 0.86 -6.67 4.30
CA ALA A 98 0.16 -7.43 3.26
C ALA A 98 -0.99 -6.62 2.64
N GLY A 99 -1.85 -6.03 3.48
CA GLY A 99 -2.98 -5.23 3.01
C GLY A 99 -2.54 -3.99 2.25
N LYS A 100 -1.42 -3.35 2.62
CA LYS A 100 -0.84 -2.23 1.88
C LYS A 100 -0.42 -2.63 0.46
N TYR A 101 0.18 -3.81 0.28
CA TYR A 101 0.48 -4.31 -1.06
C TYR A 101 -0.80 -4.56 -1.86
N ILE A 102 -1.76 -5.28 -1.28
CA ILE A 102 -2.98 -5.73 -1.97
C ILE A 102 -3.91 -4.56 -2.32
N GLN A 103 -4.10 -3.61 -1.41
CA GLN A 103 -5.09 -2.54 -1.57
C GLN A 103 -4.53 -1.30 -2.28
N ARG A 104 -3.20 -1.13 -2.31
CA ARG A 104 -2.58 0.10 -2.82
C ARG A 104 -1.53 -0.17 -3.88
N ILE A 105 -0.45 -0.85 -3.51
CA ILE A 105 0.71 -1.00 -4.40
C ILE A 105 0.31 -1.79 -5.66
N PHE A 106 -0.41 -2.90 -5.52
CA PHE A 106 -0.81 -3.71 -6.66
C PHE A 106 -1.81 -2.97 -7.57
N PRO A 107 -2.92 -2.38 -7.07
CA PRO A 107 -3.81 -1.58 -7.91
C PRO A 107 -3.13 -0.40 -8.61
N GLU A 108 -2.27 0.37 -7.91
CA GLU A 108 -1.53 1.50 -8.49
C GLU A 108 -0.60 1.06 -9.64
N ASN A 109 -0.09 -0.17 -9.59
CA ASN A 109 0.77 -0.75 -10.64
C ASN A 109 0.00 -1.59 -11.68
N GLY A 110 -1.33 -1.65 -11.60
CA GLY A 110 -2.16 -2.45 -12.50
C GLY A 110 -2.01 -3.97 -12.32
N ILE A 111 -1.65 -4.40 -11.11
CA ILE A 111 -1.48 -5.81 -10.75
C ILE A 111 -2.75 -6.31 -10.07
N ARG A 112 -3.33 -7.39 -10.61
CA ARG A 112 -4.40 -8.16 -10.00
C ARG A 112 -3.83 -9.15 -8.99
N PHE A 113 -4.43 -9.24 -7.82
CA PHE A 113 -4.04 -10.20 -6.79
C PHE A 113 -5.17 -11.19 -6.53
N ILE A 114 -4.86 -12.48 -6.55
CA ILE A 114 -5.81 -13.56 -6.36
C ILE A 114 -5.33 -14.47 -5.23
N SER A 115 -6.22 -14.73 -4.26
CA SER A 115 -6.05 -15.78 -3.26
C SER A 115 -7.12 -16.84 -3.47
N VAL A 116 -6.70 -18.05 -3.82
CA VAL A 116 -7.62 -19.12 -4.26
C VAL A 116 -8.52 -19.61 -3.13
N ASN A 117 -7.95 -19.92 -1.97
CA ASN A 117 -8.71 -20.49 -0.84
C ASN A 117 -9.53 -19.44 -0.10
N ASP A 118 -9.06 -18.19 -0.07
CA ASP A 118 -9.81 -17.08 0.53
C ASP A 118 -10.90 -16.55 -0.41
N ASN A 119 -11.06 -17.15 -1.61
CA ASN A 119 -11.93 -16.69 -2.70
C ASN A 119 -11.77 -15.19 -2.99
N TYR A 120 -10.54 -14.67 -2.83
CA TYR A 120 -10.28 -13.25 -2.98
C TYR A 120 -9.71 -12.97 -4.36
N ASP A 121 -10.27 -11.97 -5.03
CA ASP A 121 -9.74 -11.43 -6.27
C ASP A 121 -9.86 -9.91 -6.24
N SER A 122 -8.72 -9.22 -6.31
CA SER A 122 -8.67 -7.75 -6.22
C SER A 122 -9.44 -7.05 -7.35
N LYS A 123 -9.76 -7.74 -8.46
CA LYS A 123 -10.57 -7.19 -9.55
C LYS A 123 -12.07 -7.18 -9.22
N SER A 124 -12.56 -8.17 -8.47
CA SER A 124 -13.97 -8.31 -8.08
C SER A 124 -14.25 -7.98 -6.61
N ALA A 125 -13.21 -7.73 -5.82
CA ALA A 125 -13.25 -7.48 -4.38
C ALA A 125 -14.14 -6.30 -3.94
N ASP A 126 -14.56 -5.43 -4.86
CA ASP A 126 -15.53 -4.36 -4.55
C ASP A 126 -16.97 -4.89 -4.39
N ILE A 127 -17.26 -6.12 -4.87
CA ILE A 127 -18.64 -6.54 -5.11
C ILE A 127 -19.14 -7.57 -4.10
N ASN A 128 -18.35 -8.54 -3.57
CA ASN A 128 -18.93 -9.58 -2.69
C ASN A 128 -18.06 -10.27 -1.60
N ASP A 129 -16.72 -10.25 -1.61
CA ASP A 129 -15.92 -11.09 -0.67
C ASP A 129 -15.23 -10.28 0.44
N THR A 130 -16.04 -9.96 1.45
CA THR A 130 -15.83 -8.85 2.37
C THR A 130 -15.62 -9.29 3.83
N HIS A 131 -15.35 -10.57 4.11
CA HIS A 131 -15.26 -11.01 5.51
C HIS A 131 -13.86 -10.94 6.13
N LEU A 132 -12.79 -11.17 5.36
CA LEU A 132 -11.42 -11.15 5.91
C LEU A 132 -10.65 -9.86 5.63
N ILE A 133 -10.91 -9.19 4.50
CA ILE A 133 -10.17 -7.99 4.09
C ILE A 133 -10.83 -6.69 4.52
N LEU A 134 -12.13 -6.65 4.80
CA LEU A 134 -12.79 -5.41 5.23
C LEU A 134 -12.23 -4.83 6.54
N PRO A 135 -11.97 -5.64 7.59
CA PRO A 135 -11.35 -5.12 8.81
C PRO A 135 -9.94 -4.56 8.54
N ILE A 136 -9.17 -5.21 7.66
CA ILE A 136 -7.84 -4.76 7.23
C ILE A 136 -7.94 -3.45 6.43
N LYS A 137 -8.90 -3.35 5.51
CA LYS A 137 -9.15 -2.17 4.67
C LYS A 137 -9.53 -0.97 5.55
N ASN A 138 -10.42 -1.16 6.52
CA ASN A 138 -10.80 -0.13 7.47
C ASN A 138 -9.60 0.29 8.35
N PHE A 139 -8.85 -0.69 8.86
CA PHE A 139 -7.67 -0.39 9.68
C PHE A 139 -6.58 0.37 8.91
N ILE A 140 -6.29 -0.01 7.67
CA ILE A 140 -5.32 0.68 6.81
C ILE A 140 -5.80 2.10 6.51
N ASN A 141 -7.07 2.28 6.18
CA ASN A 141 -7.62 3.60 5.91
C ASN A 141 -7.51 4.51 7.15
N ASP A 142 -7.86 3.99 8.33
CA ASP A 142 -7.74 4.73 9.59
C ASP A 142 -6.27 5.04 9.95
N SER A 143 -5.37 4.05 9.80
CA SER A 143 -3.94 4.26 10.04
C SER A 143 -3.35 5.29 9.07
N TYR A 144 -3.76 5.24 7.80
CA TYR A 144 -3.31 6.19 6.79
C TYR A 144 -3.80 7.62 7.07
N CYS A 145 -5.08 7.77 7.46
CA CYS A 145 -5.63 9.06 7.85
C CYS A 145 -4.91 9.64 9.07
N ARG A 146 -4.54 8.78 10.04
CA ARG A 146 -3.70 9.17 11.19
C ARG A 146 -2.31 9.60 10.78
N ASP A 147 -1.64 8.86 9.90
CA ASP A 147 -0.29 9.19 9.44
C ASP A 147 -0.23 10.52 8.67
N ILE A 148 -1.18 10.77 7.76
CA ILE A 148 -1.30 12.08 7.09
C ILE A 148 -1.50 13.19 8.12
N SER A 149 -2.43 13.00 9.06
CA SER A 149 -2.71 13.98 10.10
C SER A 149 -1.48 14.28 10.94
N ASN A 150 -0.72 13.25 11.32
CA ASN A 150 0.53 13.38 12.07
C ASN A 150 1.59 14.14 11.27
N LYS A 151 1.73 13.87 9.96
CA LYS A 151 2.68 14.57 9.09
C LYS A 151 2.32 16.04 8.89
N VAL A 152 1.03 16.35 8.74
CA VAL A 152 0.56 17.75 8.66
C VAL A 152 0.87 18.48 9.97
N LYS A 153 0.52 17.87 11.11
CA LYS A 153 0.80 18.41 12.45
C LYS A 153 2.30 18.63 12.68
N SER A 154 3.15 17.67 12.31
CA SER A 154 4.60 17.81 12.46
C SER A 154 5.16 18.91 11.58
N SER A 155 4.69 19.04 10.33
CA SER A 155 5.11 20.16 9.45
C SER A 155 4.69 21.53 10.02
N GLN A 156 3.49 21.62 10.59
CA GLN A 156 3.01 22.84 11.25
C GLN A 156 3.81 23.15 12.52
N LYS A 157 4.17 22.12 13.30
CA LYS A 157 5.02 22.25 14.48
C LYS A 157 6.40 22.82 14.11
N ILE A 158 7.06 22.29 13.09
CA ILE A 158 8.35 22.80 12.60
C ILE A 158 8.25 24.27 12.19
N LYS A 159 7.18 24.65 11.48
CA LYS A 159 6.94 26.06 11.12
C LYS A 159 6.80 26.93 12.37
N ARG A 160 6.01 26.51 13.36
CA ARG A 160 5.86 27.22 14.64
C ARG A 160 7.19 27.37 15.39
N GLU A 161 8.00 26.32 15.45
CA GLU A 161 9.32 26.34 16.09
C GLU A 161 10.30 27.30 15.39
N LYS A 162 10.17 27.48 14.08
CA LYS A 162 10.93 28.47 13.30
C LYS A 162 10.40 29.91 13.46
N GLY A 163 9.32 30.12 14.21
CA GLY A 163 8.65 31.41 14.34
C GLY A 163 7.81 31.80 13.13
N ASP A 164 7.51 30.85 12.22
CA ASP A 164 6.65 31.10 11.08
C ASP A 164 5.19 31.23 11.53
N PHE A 165 4.53 32.28 11.05
CA PHE A 165 3.10 32.51 11.18
C PHE A 165 2.32 31.62 10.21
N ILE A 166 1.61 30.63 10.75
CA ILE A 166 0.95 29.58 9.96
C ILE A 166 -0.56 29.80 9.75
N SER A 167 -1.16 30.82 10.36
CA SER A 167 -2.61 31.06 10.25
C SER A 167 -2.96 31.67 8.89
N ALA A 168 -4.20 31.42 8.43
CA ALA A 168 -4.70 32.00 7.18
C ALA A 168 -4.79 33.53 7.26
N PHE A 169 -5.19 34.07 8.42
CA PHE A 169 -5.43 35.49 8.64
C PHE A 169 -4.45 36.06 9.68
N ALA A 170 -3.93 37.26 9.41
CA ALA A 170 -3.12 38.00 10.38
C ALA A 170 -4.02 38.61 11.45
N PRO A 171 -3.58 38.67 12.73
CA PRO A 171 -4.31 39.37 13.78
C PRO A 171 -4.38 40.87 13.50
N TYR A 172 -5.41 41.54 14.03
CA TYR A 172 -5.62 42.98 13.86
C TYR A 172 -4.36 43.77 14.28
N GLY A 173 -3.93 44.72 13.44
CA GLY A 173 -2.69 45.49 13.64
C GLY A 173 -1.44 44.92 12.97
N TYR A 174 -1.52 43.71 12.44
CA TYR A 174 -0.44 43.07 11.70
C TYR A 174 -0.94 42.65 10.32
N LYS A 175 -0.06 42.74 9.33
CA LYS A 175 -0.27 42.20 7.99
C LYS A 175 0.76 41.12 7.69
N LYS A 176 0.46 40.22 6.77
CA LYS A 176 1.47 39.28 6.27
C LYS A 176 2.49 40.05 5.42
N SER A 177 3.77 39.72 5.55
CA SER A 177 4.80 40.28 4.68
C SER A 177 4.54 39.87 3.23
N GLU A 178 4.74 40.82 2.30
CA GLU A 178 4.62 40.58 0.86
C GLU A 178 5.74 39.64 0.35
N GLU A 179 6.91 39.68 0.98
CA GLU A 179 8.07 38.82 0.64
C GLU A 179 7.95 37.43 1.26
N ASN A 180 7.35 37.31 2.45
CA ASN A 180 7.13 36.03 3.10
C ASN A 180 5.78 35.98 3.83
N LYS A 181 4.82 35.24 3.24
CA LYS A 181 3.46 35.09 3.79
C LYS A 181 3.40 34.41 5.15
N ASN A 182 4.49 33.82 5.62
CA ASN A 182 4.63 33.24 6.95
C ASN A 182 5.31 34.19 7.96
N LYS A 183 5.53 35.47 7.61
CA LYS A 183 5.96 36.51 8.55
C LYS A 183 4.88 37.56 8.72
N LEU A 184 4.71 38.03 9.95
CA LEU A 184 3.90 39.20 10.26
C LEU A 184 4.76 40.46 10.25
N VAL A 185 4.24 41.52 9.66
CA VAL A 185 4.78 42.88 9.71
C VAL A 185 3.70 43.81 10.26
N ILE A 186 4.11 44.87 10.94
CA ILE A 186 3.18 45.83 11.54
C ILE A 186 2.43 46.55 10.41
N ASP A 187 1.11 46.65 10.55
CA ASP A 187 0.31 47.47 9.66
C ASP A 187 0.42 48.94 10.10
N LYS A 188 1.18 49.74 9.35
CA LYS A 188 1.47 51.14 9.70
C LYS A 188 0.24 52.04 9.67
N GLU A 189 -0.81 51.69 8.93
CA GLU A 189 -2.04 52.49 8.86
C GLU A 189 -2.91 52.36 10.13
N ILE A 190 -2.79 51.24 10.86
CA ILE A 190 -3.58 50.92 12.06
C ILE A 190 -2.71 51.01 13.34
N SER A 191 -1.39 51.09 13.18
CA SER A 191 -0.39 51.14 14.25
C SER A 191 -0.65 52.20 15.32
N ASP A 192 -1.19 53.36 14.94
CA ASP A 192 -1.40 54.48 15.88
C ASP A 192 -2.54 54.21 16.88
N ILE A 193 -3.49 53.34 16.55
CA ILE A 193 -4.62 52.98 17.42
C ILE A 193 -4.18 51.99 18.52
N ILE A 194 -3.18 51.15 18.22
CA ILE A 194 -2.77 50.04 19.12
C ILE A 194 -1.92 50.53 20.28
N LYS A 195 -1.17 51.63 20.10
CA LYS A 195 -0.36 52.23 21.19
C LYS A 195 -1.21 52.79 22.34
N ILE A 196 -2.49 53.07 22.13
CA ILE A 196 -3.37 53.68 23.13
C ILE A 196 -3.87 52.64 24.17
N TYR A 197 -3.83 51.34 23.87
CA TYR A 197 -4.43 50.28 24.70
C TYR A 197 -3.43 49.35 25.41
N LEU A 198 -2.12 49.64 25.34
CA LEU A 198 -1.10 48.96 26.14
C LEU A 198 -0.69 49.87 27.30
N ILE A 199 -1.51 49.91 28.35
CA ILE A 199 -1.18 50.41 29.70
C ILE A 199 -1.15 49.20 30.64
#